data_AF-A0A1Z4GS01-F1
#
_entry.id   AF-A0A1Z4GS01-F1
#
_cell.length_a   1.000
_cell.length_b   1.000
_cell.length_c   1.000
_cell.angle_alpha   90.00
_cell.angle_beta   90.00
_cell.angle_gamma   90.00
#
_symmetry.space_group_name_H-M   'P 1'
#
loop_
_entity.id
_entity.type
_entity.pdbx_description
1 polymer ?
#
loop_
_entity_poly.entity_id
_entity_poly.type
_entity_poly.pdbx_seq_one_letter_code
_entity_poly.pdbx_strand_id
1 'polypeptide(L)'
;MDYLSQTHQELAKYQESRLIFNFSAAVFYFKLAVVGLSLMFGASLVAVAWKGQMSSRIYFCLKTPTQELLCEDANHRPYRMSAGQWQEWGMEGRPKTVVKKNALKASNPYKPLWTGGAFLSFTIAARILRNLSSQYIEKKC
;
A
#
# COMPACT_ATOMS: atom_id res chain seq x y z
N MET A 1 22.42 -27.96 -11.95
CA MET A 1 21.94 -27.38 -10.68
C MET A 1 20.76 -28.22 -10.25
N ASP A 2 21.03 -29.23 -9.41
CA ASP A 2 20.21 -30.44 -9.29
C ASP A 2 19.71 -30.65 -7.85
N TYR A 3 18.92 -29.71 -7.32
CA TYR A 3 18.45 -29.75 -5.93
C TYR A 3 17.04 -29.19 -5.71
N LEU A 4 16.11 -29.48 -6.61
CA LEU A 4 14.70 -29.55 -6.23
C LEU A 4 14.32 -31.03 -6.25
N SER A 5 14.27 -31.66 -5.08
CA SER A 5 13.89 -33.07 -4.99
C SER A 5 12.53 -33.28 -5.65
N GLN A 6 12.29 -34.47 -6.21
CA GLN A 6 11.02 -34.83 -6.86
C GLN A 6 9.80 -34.49 -5.98
N THR A 7 9.95 -34.63 -4.66
CA THR A 7 8.97 -34.22 -3.65
C THR A 7 8.57 -32.74 -3.71
N HIS A 8 9.50 -31.82 -4.00
CA HIS A 8 9.20 -30.39 -4.13
C HIS A 8 8.43 -30.06 -5.41
N GLN A 9 8.71 -30.76 -6.51
CA GLN A 9 7.96 -30.62 -7.76
C GLN A 9 6.54 -31.20 -7.62
N GLU A 10 6.38 -32.30 -6.89
CA GLU A 10 5.07 -32.87 -6.59
C GLU A 10 4.23 -31.95 -5.69
N LEU A 11 4.81 -31.41 -4.62
CA LEU A 11 4.14 -30.43 -3.75
C LEU A 11 3.69 -29.18 -4.51
N ALA A 12 4.52 -28.66 -5.42
CA ALA A 12 4.15 -27.54 -6.28
C ALA A 12 2.97 -27.89 -7.21
N LYS A 13 2.94 -29.10 -7.79
CA LYS A 13 1.82 -29.57 -8.62
C LYS A 13 0.51 -29.73 -7.82
N TYR A 14 0.58 -30.20 -6.57
CA TYR A 14 -0.60 -30.34 -5.72
C TYR A 14 -1.15 -28.99 -5.19
N GLN A 15 -0.29 -27.99 -5.04
CA GLN A 15 -0.69 -26.64 -4.61
C GLN A 15 -1.06 -25.70 -5.77
N GLU A 16 -0.86 -26.08 -7.03
CA GLU A 16 -1.28 -25.28 -8.17
C GLU A 16 -2.78 -25.42 -8.43
N SER A 17 -3.50 -24.30 -8.36
CA SER A 17 -4.90 -24.26 -8.77
C SER A 17 -5.02 -24.50 -10.28
N ARG A 18 -6.11 -25.14 -10.73
CA ARG A 18 -6.39 -25.38 -12.16
C ARG A 18 -6.30 -24.11 -13.02
N LEU A 19 -6.57 -22.94 -12.43
CA LEU A 19 -6.42 -21.64 -13.09
C LEU A 19 -4.95 -21.29 -13.37
N ILE A 20 -4.05 -21.53 -12.41
CA ILE A 20 -2.61 -21.28 -12.58
C ILE A 20 -2.03 -22.23 -13.63
N PHE A 21 -2.45 -23.49 -13.65
CA PHE A 21 -2.04 -24.46 -14.67
C PHE A 21 -2.48 -24.05 -16.09
N ASN A 22 -3.74 -23.64 -16.25
CA ASN A 22 -4.22 -23.16 -17.55
C ASN A 22 -3.52 -21.86 -17.99
N PHE A 23 -3.18 -20.98 -17.03
CA PHE A 23 -2.45 -19.76 -17.31
C PHE A 23 -0.96 -20.03 -17.62
N SER A 24 -0.35 -21.05 -17.02
CA SER A 24 1.02 -21.45 -17.30
C SER A 24 1.15 -22.08 -18.70
N ALA A 25 0.10 -22.76 -19.18
CA ALA A 25 -0.03 -23.27 -20.54
C ALA A 25 -0.37 -22.21 -21.61
N ALA A 26 -0.72 -20.98 -21.20
CA ALA A 26 -1.08 -19.91 -22.14
C ALA A 26 0.10 -19.43 -23.00
N VAL A 27 -0.22 -18.92 -24.19
CA VAL A 27 0.75 -18.42 -25.18
C VAL A 27 1.54 -17.23 -24.62
N PHE A 28 2.82 -17.15 -24.96
CA PHE A 28 3.76 -16.11 -24.51
C PHE A 28 3.21 -14.68 -24.62
N TYR A 29 2.60 -14.34 -25.76
CA TYR A 29 2.02 -13.01 -26.00
C TYR A 29 0.89 -12.65 -25.04
N PHE A 30 0.06 -13.63 -24.64
CA PHE A 30 -0.99 -13.41 -23.66
C PHE A 30 -0.41 -13.08 -22.28
N LYS A 31 0.64 -13.79 -21.87
CA LYS A 31 1.34 -13.50 -20.60
C LYS A 31 1.96 -12.11 -20.60
N LEU A 32 2.58 -11.68 -21.69
CA LEU A 32 3.11 -10.31 -21.82
C LEU A 32 2.02 -9.24 -21.81
N ALA A 33 0.89 -9.48 -22.48
CA ALA A 33 -0.25 -8.56 -22.46
C ALA A 33 -0.79 -8.38 -21.03
N VAL A 34 -0.92 -9.47 -20.26
CA VAL A 34 -1.33 -9.42 -18.86
C VAL A 34 -0.33 -8.61 -18.02
N VAL A 35 0.97 -8.83 -18.20
CA VAL A 35 2.01 -8.04 -17.52
C VAL A 35 1.85 -6.55 -17.84
N GLY A 36 1.71 -6.18 -19.11
CA GLY A 36 1.54 -4.78 -19.52
C GLY A 36 0.31 -4.15 -18.88
N LEU A 37 -0.83 -4.84 -18.92
CA LEU A 37 -2.06 -4.37 -18.29
C LEU A 37 -1.92 -4.23 -16.76
N SER A 38 -1.31 -5.21 -16.10
CA SER A 38 -1.06 -5.16 -14.65
C SER A 38 -0.15 -3.98 -14.28
N LEU A 39 0.89 -3.68 -15.06
CA LEU A 39 1.76 -2.52 -14.80
C LEU A 39 1.04 -1.19 -14.98
N MET A 40 0.26 -1.03 -16.05
CA MET A 40 -0.51 0.19 -16.31
C MET A 40 -1.58 0.42 -15.22
N PHE A 41 -2.28 -0.65 -14.84
CA PHE A 41 -3.27 -0.60 -13.77
C PHE A 41 -2.62 -0.27 -12.42
N GLY A 42 -1.51 -0.94 -12.09
CA GLY A 42 -0.73 -0.66 -10.88
C GLY A 42 -0.24 0.79 -10.80
N ALA A 43 0.33 1.32 -11.88
CA ALA A 43 0.79 2.71 -11.95
C ALA A 43 -0.36 3.71 -11.74
N SER A 44 -1.52 3.45 -12.33
CA SER A 44 -2.72 4.30 -12.17
C SER A 44 -3.19 4.32 -10.71
N LEU A 45 -3.21 3.15 -10.06
CA LEU A 45 -3.57 3.02 -8.65
C LEU A 45 -2.59 3.74 -7.72
N VAL A 46 -1.28 3.64 -7.98
CA VAL A 46 -0.26 4.40 -7.23
C VAL A 46 -0.48 5.91 -7.40
N ALA A 47 -0.77 6.38 -8.61
CA ALA A 47 -1.01 7.81 -8.86
C ALA A 47 -2.20 8.34 -8.04
N VAL A 48 -3.27 7.55 -7.94
CA VAL A 48 -4.43 7.89 -7.10
C VAL A 48 -4.09 7.80 -5.62
N ALA A 49 -3.34 6.78 -5.19
CA ALA A 49 -2.93 6.60 -3.80
C ALA A 49 -1.94 7.70 -3.33
N TRP A 50 -1.12 8.24 -4.22
CA TRP A 50 -0.14 9.27 -3.90
C TRP A 50 -0.82 10.54 -3.40
N LYS A 51 -1.94 10.92 -4.02
CA LYS A 51 -2.68 12.14 -3.69
C LYS A 51 -3.57 11.94 -2.45
N GLY A 52 -3.63 13.00 -1.64
CA GLY A 52 -4.55 13.10 -0.51
C GLY A 52 -4.14 12.36 0.76
N GLN A 53 -4.92 12.60 1.82
CA GLN A 53 -4.72 12.05 3.15
C GLN A 53 -5.78 10.98 3.46
N MET A 54 -5.34 9.84 4.01
CA MET A 54 -6.22 8.72 4.37
C MET A 54 -7.07 8.96 5.61
N SER A 55 -6.55 9.77 6.54
CA SER A 55 -7.18 10.01 7.83
C SER A 55 -7.46 11.49 8.00
N SER A 56 -8.58 11.79 8.66
CA SER A 56 -8.89 13.15 9.07
C SER A 56 -7.82 13.66 10.04
N ARG A 57 -7.46 14.93 9.88
CA ARG A 57 -6.43 15.59 10.70
C ARG A 57 -7.10 16.60 11.60
N ILE A 58 -6.83 16.50 12.90
CA ILE A 58 -7.22 17.50 13.88
C ILE A 58 -6.03 18.42 14.11
N TYR A 59 -6.26 19.71 13.96
CA TYR A 59 -5.31 20.77 14.27
C TYR A 59 -5.68 21.40 15.60
N PHE A 60 -4.68 21.65 16.44
CA PHE A 60 -4.89 22.18 17.78
C PHE A 60 -3.80 23.19 18.14
N CYS A 61 -4.03 23.93 19.22
CA CYS A 61 -3.07 24.86 19.80
C CYS A 61 -2.90 24.56 21.28
N LEU A 62 -1.73 24.88 21.81
CA LEU A 62 -1.39 24.76 23.22
C LEU A 62 -1.52 26.14 23.87
N LYS A 63 -2.22 26.22 25.00
CA LYS A 63 -2.30 27.41 25.84
C LYS A 63 -1.13 27.39 26.81
N THR A 64 -0.22 28.36 26.68
CA THR A 64 0.92 28.49 27.59
C THR A 64 0.49 29.09 28.93
N PRO A 65 1.30 28.94 30.00
CA PRO A 65 1.06 29.60 31.28
C PRO A 65 0.95 31.13 31.17
N THR A 66 1.62 31.71 30.17
CA THR A 66 1.60 33.15 29.85
C THR A 66 0.38 33.58 29.02
N GLN A 67 -0.64 32.72 28.89
CA GLN A 67 -1.89 32.92 28.14
C GLN A 67 -1.76 33.03 26.61
N GLU A 68 -0.57 32.87 26.04
CA GLU A 68 -0.38 32.85 24.59
C GLU A 68 -0.84 31.50 23.99
N LEU A 69 -1.53 31.56 22.85
CA LEU A 69 -1.95 30.39 22.08
C LEU A 69 -0.84 30.01 21.10
N LEU A 70 -0.12 28.93 21.40
CA LEU A 70 0.92 28.38 20.55
C LEU A 70 0.30 27.34 19.60
N CYS A 71 0.13 27.69 18.33
CA CYS A 71 -0.47 26.81 17.33
C CYS A 71 0.55 26.06 16.46
N GLU A 72 1.83 26.41 16.57
CA GLU A 72 2.92 25.89 15.75
C GLU A 72 4.13 25.57 16.61
N ASP A 73 4.94 24.61 16.17
CA ASP A 73 6.22 24.30 16.79
C ASP A 73 7.29 25.35 16.42
N ALA A 74 8.50 25.20 16.98
CA ALA A 74 9.63 26.08 16.67
C ALA A 74 10.04 26.09 15.17
N ASN A 75 9.59 25.12 14.40
CA ASN A 75 9.83 25.02 12.95
C ASN A 75 8.63 25.50 12.13
N HIS A 76 7.69 26.24 12.73
CA HIS A 76 6.47 26.74 12.08
C HIS A 76 5.58 25.62 11.52
N ARG A 77 5.61 24.44 12.15
CA ARG A 77 4.73 23.32 11.77
C ARG A 77 3.52 23.33 12.70
N PRO A 78 2.29 23.28 12.15
CA PRO A 78 1.10 23.29 12.97
C PRO A 78 0.96 21.97 13.74
N TYR A 79 0.56 22.06 15.01
CA TYR A 79 0.26 20.87 15.79
C TYR A 79 -0.95 20.14 15.20
N ARG A 80 -0.74 18.85 14.88
CA ARG A 80 -1.74 18.03 14.21
C ARG A 80 -1.65 16.57 14.62
N MET A 81 -2.79 15.89 14.65
CA MET A 81 -2.86 14.44 14.85
C MET A 81 -4.03 13.82 14.07
N SER A 82 -4.13 12.50 14.02
CA SER A 82 -5.32 11.85 13.45
C SER A 82 -6.54 12.05 14.36
N ALA A 83 -7.74 11.96 13.81
CA ALA A 83 -8.95 12.02 14.63
C ALA A 83 -9.05 10.88 15.66
N GLY A 84 -8.55 9.69 15.33
CA GLY A 84 -8.50 8.56 16.26
C GLY A 84 -7.58 8.85 17.46
N GLN A 85 -6.35 9.30 17.18
CA GLN A 85 -5.40 9.70 18.22
C GLN A 85 -5.95 10.83 19.09
N TRP A 86 -6.66 11.78 18.48
CA TRP A 86 -7.33 12.81 19.23
C TRP A 86 -8.34 12.19 20.19
N GLN A 87 -9.27 11.36 19.71
CA GLN A 87 -10.28 10.75 20.57
C GLN A 87 -9.69 9.94 21.72
N GLU A 88 -8.70 9.10 21.44
CA GLU A 88 -7.97 8.29 22.43
C GLU A 88 -7.31 9.16 23.50
N TRP A 89 -6.57 10.18 23.09
CA TRP A 89 -5.97 11.14 24.03
C TRP A 89 -7.01 11.88 24.88
N GLY A 90 -8.23 12.07 24.34
CA GLY A 90 -9.35 12.63 25.10
C GLY A 90 -9.81 11.70 26.23
N MET A 91 -9.86 10.39 25.98
CA MET A 91 -10.25 9.39 26.98
C MET A 91 -9.19 9.24 28.09
N GLU A 92 -7.92 9.41 27.76
CA GLU A 92 -6.79 9.38 28.71
C GLU A 92 -6.68 10.64 29.58
N GLY A 93 -7.56 11.64 29.39
CA GLY A 93 -7.55 12.87 30.17
C GLY A 93 -6.67 13.96 29.57
N ARG A 94 -6.95 14.34 28.32
CA ARG A 94 -6.25 15.43 27.63
C ARG A 94 -6.17 16.72 28.49
N PRO A 95 -5.00 17.39 28.54
CA PRO A 95 -4.87 18.67 29.23
C PRO A 95 -5.83 19.74 28.72
N LYS A 96 -6.46 20.48 29.64
CA LYS A 96 -7.37 21.61 29.32
C LYS A 96 -6.68 22.78 28.61
N THR A 97 -5.35 22.79 28.60
CA THR A 97 -4.53 23.76 27.86
C THR A 97 -4.57 23.51 26.35
N VAL A 98 -5.07 22.38 25.88
CA VAL A 98 -5.13 22.06 24.45
C VAL A 98 -6.47 22.51 23.85
N VAL A 99 -6.42 23.44 22.90
CA VAL A 99 -7.59 23.98 22.22
C VAL A 99 -7.68 23.44 20.80
N LYS A 100 -8.82 22.83 20.44
CA LYS A 100 -9.07 22.37 19.07
C LYS A 100 -9.25 23.58 18.16
N LYS A 101 -8.46 23.67 17.09
CA LYS A 101 -8.57 24.74 16.08
C LYS A 101 -9.48 24.31 14.94
N ASN A 102 -9.09 23.26 14.21
CA ASN A 102 -9.78 22.80 13.01
C ASN A 102 -9.77 21.29 12.88
N ALA A 103 -10.72 20.75 12.11
CA ALA A 103 -10.77 19.34 11.72
C ALA A 103 -10.86 19.25 10.18
N LEU A 104 -9.80 18.77 9.54
CA LEU A 104 -9.80 18.50 8.12
C LEU A 104 -10.24 17.06 7.88
N LYS A 105 -11.24 16.86 7.03
CA LYS A 105 -11.70 15.53 6.61
C LYS A 105 -10.63 14.84 5.75
N ALA A 106 -10.63 13.50 5.77
CA ALA A 106 -9.79 12.72 4.88
C ALA A 106 -10.16 13.04 3.43
N SER A 107 -9.18 13.43 2.62
CA SER A 107 -9.38 13.74 1.20
C SER A 107 -9.30 12.50 0.32
N ASN A 108 -8.73 11.40 0.82
CA ASN A 108 -8.64 10.12 0.11
C ASN A 108 -8.75 8.95 1.12
N PRO A 109 -9.95 8.64 1.64
CA PRO A 109 -10.14 7.59 2.64
C PRO A 109 -9.77 6.20 2.11
N TYR A 110 -9.90 5.97 0.80
CA TYR A 110 -9.61 4.68 0.14
C TYR A 110 -8.14 4.50 -0.25
N LYS A 111 -7.26 5.42 0.14
CA LYS A 111 -5.81 5.33 -0.10
C LYS A 111 -5.21 3.95 0.24
N PRO A 112 -5.55 3.28 1.35
CA PRO A 112 -5.08 1.91 1.60
C PRO A 112 -5.53 0.89 0.56
N LEU A 113 -6.76 0.99 0.08
CA LEU A 113 -7.28 0.09 -0.97
C LEU A 113 -6.56 0.31 -2.30
N TRP A 114 -6.32 1.57 -2.67
CA TRP A 114 -5.56 1.90 -3.88
C TRP A 114 -4.12 1.39 -3.80
N THR A 115 -3.44 1.60 -2.67
CA THR A 115 -2.09 1.07 -2.43
C THR A 115 -2.08 -0.47 -2.47
N GLY A 116 -3.07 -1.12 -1.86
CA GLY A 116 -3.20 -2.57 -1.88
C GLY A 116 -3.42 -3.13 -3.29
N GLY A 117 -4.31 -2.50 -4.07
CA GLY A 117 -4.52 -2.88 -5.47
C GLY A 117 -3.28 -2.68 -6.34
N ALA A 118 -2.53 -1.59 -6.12
CA ALA A 118 -1.26 -1.37 -6.80
C ALA A 118 -0.25 -2.49 -6.48
N PHE A 119 -0.09 -2.82 -5.20
CA PHE A 119 0.80 -3.89 -4.75
C PHE A 119 0.46 -5.23 -5.42
N LEU A 120 -0.82 -5.62 -5.41
CA LEU A 120 -1.28 -6.85 -6.07
C LEU A 120 -0.95 -6.86 -7.56
N SER A 121 -1.19 -5.73 -8.24
CA SER A 121 -0.95 -5.60 -9.68
C SER A 121 0.54 -5.78 -10.03
N PHE A 122 1.43 -5.12 -9.28
CA PHE A 122 2.88 -5.28 -9.47
C PHE A 122 3.36 -6.69 -9.10
N THR A 123 2.78 -7.30 -8.07
CA THR A 123 3.14 -8.66 -7.65
C THR A 123 2.76 -9.68 -8.72
N ILE A 124 1.58 -9.55 -9.34
CA ILE A 124 1.14 -10.38 -10.47
C ILE A 124 2.10 -10.22 -11.65
N ALA A 125 2.41 -8.98 -12.05
CA ALA A 125 3.34 -8.70 -13.13
C ALA A 125 4.73 -9.32 -12.87
N ALA A 126 5.28 -9.14 -11.66
CA ALA A 126 6.57 -9.68 -11.27
C ALA A 126 6.57 -11.22 -11.27
N ARG A 127 5.51 -11.86 -10.79
CA ARG A 127 5.39 -13.32 -10.77
C ARG A 127 5.38 -13.91 -12.17
N ILE A 128 4.65 -13.29 -13.10
CA ILE A 128 4.57 -13.72 -14.50
C ILE A 128 5.90 -13.49 -15.22
N LEU A 129 6.53 -12.32 -15.04
CA LEU A 129 7.84 -12.03 -15.61
C LEU A 129 8.91 -13.03 -15.14
N ARG A 130 8.89 -13.41 -13.86
CA ARG A 130 9.79 -14.43 -13.31
C ARG A 130 9.54 -15.82 -13.91
N ASN A 131 8.29 -16.17 -14.20
CA ASN A 131 7.96 -17.43 -14.88
C ASN A 131 8.52 -17.42 -16.32
N LEU A 132 8.33 -16.32 -17.05
CA LEU A 132 8.82 -16.16 -18.42
C LEU A 132 10.36 -16.19 -18.49
N SER A 133 11.06 -15.54 -17.56
CA SER A 133 12.52 -15.56 -17.55
C SER A 133 13.08 -16.96 -17.28
N SER A 134 12.46 -17.72 -16.37
CA SER A 134 12.84 -19.11 -16.09
C SER A 134 12.70 -20.01 -17.33
N GLN A 135 11.57 -19.92 -18.04
CA GLN A 135 11.32 -20.69 -19.26
C GLN A 135 12.28 -20.32 -20.41
N TYR A 136 12.71 -19.06 -20.47
CA TYR A 136 13.67 -18.61 -21.47
C TYR A 136 15.09 -19.16 -21.22
N ILE A 137 15.51 -19.23 -19.95
CA ILE A 137 16.81 -19.76 -19.55
C ILE A 137 16.90 -21.27 -19.81
N GLU A 138 15.86 -22.03 -19.50
CA GLU A 138 15.79 -23.48 -19.75
C GLU A 138 15.84 -23.86 -21.24
N LYS A 139 15.39 -22.99 -22.15
CA LYS A 139 15.45 -23.26 -23.60
C LYS A 139 16.80 -22.95 -24.25
N LYS A 140 17.71 -22.30 -23.52
CA LYS A 140 19.03 -21.89 -24.01
C LYS A 140 20.18 -22.76 -23.50
N CYS A 141 19.93 -23.60 -22.49
CA CYS A 141 20.85 -24.61 -21.98
C CYS A 141 20.43 -25.99 -22.48
#